data_AF-A0A2S1T205-F1
#
_entry.id   AF-A0A2S1T205-F1
#
_cell.length_a   1.000
_cell.length_b   1.000
_cell.length_c   1.000
_cell.angle_alpha   90.00
_cell.angle_beta   90.00
_cell.angle_gamma   90.00
#
_symmetry.space_group_name_H-M   'P 1'
#
loop_
_entity.id
_entity.type
_entity.pdbx_description
1 polymer ?
#
loop_
_entity_poly.entity_id
_entity_poly.type
_entity_poly.pdbx_seq_one_letter_code
_entity_poly.pdbx_strand_id
1 'polypeptide(L)'
;MAVPSSPAPSVDGGRTRENVDAPPNYADNHAYRTQAPLAADSRAQGEASAALIRTELEKARAEGDFRDERIAAALRNLGCGKEHGVHIGYGFYSVHTGVACVSGRFTAEELTGEVHGAYAEPQPGTGPCVENRGGH
;
A
#
# COMPACT_ATOMS: atom_id res chain seq x y z
N MET A 1 50.66 -30.36 24.26
CA MET A 1 50.96 -31.06 22.98
C MET A 1 49.68 -31.84 22.65
N ALA A 2 48.71 -31.35 21.86
CA ALA A 2 48.63 -31.20 20.38
C ALA A 2 48.97 -32.52 19.66
N VAL A 3 48.23 -33.16 18.72
CA VAL A 3 47.04 -33.00 17.81
C VAL A 3 46.86 -34.39 17.09
N PRO A 4 46.00 -34.71 16.06
CA PRO A 4 44.76 -34.10 15.49
C PRO A 4 43.59 -35.08 15.05
N SER A 5 42.43 -34.46 14.76
CA SER A 5 41.40 -34.61 13.68
C SER A 5 40.91 -35.95 13.08
N SER A 6 39.56 -36.09 13.00
CA SER A 6 38.79 -36.03 11.73
C SER A 6 37.26 -35.94 11.95
N PRO A 7 36.48 -35.44 10.96
CA PRO A 7 35.30 -34.59 11.19
C PRO A 7 33.94 -35.32 11.11
N ALA A 8 32.92 -34.73 11.76
CA ALA A 8 31.52 -35.04 11.49
C ALA A 8 31.07 -34.29 10.22
N PRO A 9 30.26 -34.92 9.34
CA PRO A 9 29.76 -34.27 8.14
C PRO A 9 28.78 -33.15 8.49
N SER A 10 29.02 -31.99 7.91
CA SER A 10 28.13 -30.83 7.86
C SER A 10 26.79 -31.22 7.21
N VAL A 11 25.68 -30.91 7.89
CA VAL A 11 24.38 -30.82 7.24
C VAL A 11 24.30 -29.47 6.51
N ASP A 12 24.79 -29.48 5.28
CA ASP A 12 24.32 -28.54 4.26
C ASP A 12 22.92 -29.01 3.83
N GLY A 13 21.97 -28.09 3.70
CA GLY A 13 20.60 -28.46 3.38
C GLY A 13 19.61 -27.36 3.69
N GLY A 14 19.73 -26.26 2.95
CA GLY A 14 18.70 -25.23 2.89
C GLY A 14 17.31 -25.83 2.68
N ARG A 15 16.33 -25.26 3.36
CA ARG A 15 14.94 -25.28 2.91
C ARG A 15 14.48 -23.85 2.77
N THR A 16 14.86 -23.27 1.64
CA THR A 16 13.94 -22.39 0.91
C THR A 16 12.62 -23.14 0.84
N ARG A 17 11.61 -22.64 1.53
CA ARG A 17 10.23 -23.08 1.30
C ARG A 17 9.88 -22.59 -0.10
N GLU A 18 10.16 -23.39 -1.11
CA GLU A 18 9.55 -23.25 -2.42
C GLU A 18 8.03 -23.36 -2.22
N ASN A 19 7.33 -22.28 -2.56
CA ASN A 19 5.89 -22.27 -2.73
C ASN A 19 5.56 -23.19 -3.89
N VAL A 20 5.25 -24.45 -3.59
CA VAL A 20 4.77 -25.43 -4.57
C VAL A 20 3.25 -25.27 -4.70
N ASP A 21 2.77 -25.26 -5.96
CA ASP A 21 1.38 -25.19 -6.44
C ASP A 21 0.72 -23.82 -6.68
N ALA A 22 1.47 -22.87 -7.26
CA ALA A 22 0.82 -21.85 -8.10
C ALA A 22 0.67 -22.39 -9.54
N PRO A 23 -0.51 -22.31 -10.19
CA PRO A 23 -0.67 -22.74 -11.59
C PRO A 23 0.34 -22.03 -12.50
N PRO A 24 0.82 -22.68 -13.58
CA PRO A 24 1.73 -22.03 -14.53
C PRO A 24 1.07 -20.74 -15.05
N ASN A 25 1.81 -19.63 -15.02
CA ASN A 25 1.39 -18.26 -15.32
C ASN A 25 0.53 -17.55 -14.26
N TYR A 26 0.35 -18.08 -13.04
CA TYR A 26 -0.41 -17.38 -11.99
C TYR A 26 0.19 -16.00 -11.67
N ALA A 27 1.52 -15.91 -11.52
CA ALA A 27 2.19 -14.64 -11.26
C ALA A 27 1.98 -13.62 -12.39
N ASP A 28 2.07 -14.06 -13.65
CA ASP A 28 1.84 -13.21 -14.83
C ASP A 28 0.37 -12.78 -14.93
N ASN A 29 -0.57 -13.70 -14.69
CA ASN A 29 -2.01 -13.42 -14.71
C ASN A 29 -2.45 -12.49 -13.56
N HIS A 30 -1.64 -12.35 -12.50
CA HIS A 30 -1.94 -11.50 -11.33
C HIS A 30 -0.97 -10.33 -11.17
N ALA A 31 -0.07 -10.10 -12.15
CA ALA A 31 0.90 -9.02 -12.12
C ALA A 31 0.22 -7.65 -11.90
N TYR A 32 -0.99 -7.47 -12.43
CA TYR A 32 -1.78 -6.25 -12.26
C TYR A 32 -2.14 -5.90 -10.81
N ARG A 33 -2.17 -6.89 -9.89
CA ARG A 33 -2.41 -6.68 -8.45
C ARG A 33 -1.13 -6.44 -7.66
N THR A 34 0.03 -6.56 -8.31
CA THR A 34 1.33 -6.45 -7.64
C THR A 34 1.63 -5.01 -7.30
N GLN A 35 1.99 -4.76 -6.04
CA GLN A 35 2.46 -3.48 -5.55
C GLN A 35 3.98 -3.43 -5.59
N ALA A 36 4.54 -2.27 -5.89
CA ALA A 36 5.97 -2.04 -5.73
C ALA A 36 6.37 -2.26 -4.25
N PRO A 37 7.49 -2.94 -3.97
CA PRO A 37 7.95 -3.10 -2.60
C PRO A 37 8.33 -1.73 -2.00
N LEU A 38 7.97 -1.51 -0.74
CA LEU A 38 8.40 -0.33 0.01
C LEU A 38 9.64 -0.65 0.85
N ALA A 39 10.67 0.20 0.75
CA ALA A 39 11.74 0.24 1.72
C ALA A 39 11.19 0.60 3.12
N ALA A 40 11.88 0.20 4.18
CA ALA A 40 11.44 0.45 5.56
C ALA A 40 11.21 1.94 5.85
N ASP A 41 12.12 2.80 5.38
CA ASP A 41 12.01 4.25 5.55
C ASP A 41 10.80 4.83 4.82
N SER A 42 10.55 4.39 3.58
CA SER A 42 9.38 4.82 2.80
C SER A 42 8.08 4.37 3.46
N ARG A 43 8.05 3.17 4.06
CA ARG A 43 6.90 2.68 4.84
C ARG A 43 6.67 3.56 6.07
N ALA A 44 7.70 3.85 6.85
CA ALA A 44 7.58 4.69 8.04
C ALA A 44 7.11 6.12 7.70
N GLN A 45 7.61 6.70 6.61
CA GLN A 45 7.16 7.99 6.11
C GLN A 45 5.70 7.95 5.65
N GLY A 46 5.31 6.90 4.92
CA GLY A 46 3.92 6.67 4.53
C GLY A 46 2.98 6.53 5.74
N GLU A 47 3.41 5.85 6.80
CA GLU A 47 2.63 5.71 8.03
C GLU A 47 2.44 7.04 8.75
N ALA A 48 3.48 7.89 8.77
CA ALA A 48 3.37 9.25 9.29
C ALA A 48 2.39 10.09 8.46
N SER A 49 2.44 10.01 7.13
CA SER A 49 1.45 10.66 6.26
C SER A 49 0.03 10.14 6.48
N ALA A 50 -0.14 8.82 6.63
CA ALA A 50 -1.44 8.21 6.90
C ALA A 50 -2.03 8.66 8.26
N ALA A 51 -1.18 8.86 9.27
CA ALA A 51 -1.60 9.45 10.54
C ALA A 51 -2.13 10.88 10.36
N LEU A 52 -1.41 11.73 9.61
CA LEU A 52 -1.85 13.10 9.33
C LEU A 52 -3.18 13.16 8.56
N ILE A 53 -3.32 12.30 7.54
CA ILE A 53 -4.56 12.20 6.76
C ILE A 53 -5.73 11.79 7.65
N ARG A 54 -5.55 10.77 8.50
CA ARG A 54 -6.59 10.34 9.45
C ARG A 54 -6.99 11.46 10.39
N THR A 55 -6.02 12.17 10.99
CA THR A 55 -6.32 13.31 11.88
C THR A 55 -7.09 14.42 11.18
N GLU A 56 -6.80 14.71 9.90
CA GLU A 56 -7.55 15.72 9.15
C GLU A 56 -8.97 15.24 8.82
N LEU A 57 -9.15 13.97 8.46
CA LEU A 57 -10.46 13.37 8.19
C LEU A 57 -11.30 13.18 9.47
N GLU A 58 -10.69 13.02 10.65
CA GLU A 58 -11.41 13.01 11.92
C GLU A 58 -12.13 14.34 12.21
N LYS A 59 -11.59 15.47 11.75
CA LYS A 59 -12.27 16.77 11.85
C LYS A 59 -13.55 16.78 11.00
N ALA A 60 -13.46 16.27 9.77
CA ALA A 60 -14.62 16.09 8.90
C ALA A 60 -15.66 15.13 9.51
N ARG A 61 -15.20 14.07 10.19
CA ARG A 61 -16.08 13.13 10.91
C ARG A 61 -16.81 13.81 12.06
N ALA A 62 -16.13 14.65 12.83
CA ALA A 62 -16.74 15.40 13.93
C ALA A 62 -17.81 16.40 13.43
N GLU A 63 -17.64 16.93 12.22
CA GLU A 63 -18.63 17.76 11.52
C GLU A 63 -19.80 16.94 10.92
N GLY A 64 -19.66 15.62 10.84
CA GLY A 64 -20.63 14.74 10.18
C GLY A 64 -20.63 14.84 8.65
N ASP A 65 -19.57 15.38 8.05
CA ASP A 65 -19.45 15.57 6.59
C ASP A 65 -18.57 14.49 5.96
N PHE A 66 -19.21 13.52 5.30
CA PHE A 66 -18.57 12.37 4.65
C PHE A 66 -18.56 12.48 3.12
N ARG A 67 -18.81 13.67 2.58
CA ARG A 67 -18.85 13.85 1.13
C ARG A 67 -17.45 13.81 0.53
N ASP A 68 -17.36 13.37 -0.72
CA ASP A 68 -16.09 13.28 -1.44
C ASP A 68 -15.38 14.65 -1.54
N GLU A 69 -16.12 15.75 -1.61
CA GLU A 69 -15.56 17.11 -1.60
C GLU A 69 -14.87 17.43 -0.27
N ARG A 70 -15.37 16.90 0.84
CA ARG A 70 -14.77 17.10 2.16
C ARG A 70 -13.47 16.33 2.30
N ILE A 71 -13.43 15.09 1.78
CA ILE A 71 -12.20 14.29 1.66
C ILE A 71 -11.18 15.05 0.80
N ALA A 72 -11.60 15.56 -0.36
CA ALA A 72 -10.72 16.32 -1.25
C ALA A 72 -10.15 17.57 -0.59
N ALA A 73 -10.96 18.28 0.21
CA ALA A 73 -10.52 19.44 0.97
C ALA A 73 -9.51 19.06 2.07
N ALA A 74 -9.75 17.97 2.80
CA ALA A 74 -8.83 17.46 3.81
C ALA A 74 -7.46 17.10 3.21
N LEU A 75 -7.44 16.35 2.12
CA LEU A 75 -6.20 15.99 1.43
C LEU A 75 -5.48 17.24 0.89
N ARG A 76 -6.21 18.19 0.30
CA ARG A 76 -5.63 19.46 -0.16
C ARG A 76 -5.01 20.30 0.97
N ASN A 77 -5.60 20.31 2.16
CA ASN A 77 -5.04 21.02 3.32
C ASN A 77 -3.66 20.46 3.72
N LEU A 78 -3.42 19.18 3.44
CA LEU A 78 -2.14 18.51 3.64
C LEU A 78 -1.20 18.62 2.43
N GLY A 79 -1.56 19.44 1.43
CA GLY A 79 -0.78 19.63 0.20
C GLY A 79 -0.96 18.52 -0.84
N CYS A 80 -1.89 17.58 -0.62
CA CYS A 80 -2.14 16.48 -1.55
C CYS A 80 -3.19 16.89 -2.60
N GLY A 81 -2.74 17.23 -3.81
CA GLY A 81 -3.57 17.57 -4.96
C GLY A 81 -3.59 16.52 -6.07
N LYS A 82 -3.99 16.93 -7.28
CA LYS A 82 -4.08 16.03 -8.46
C LYS A 82 -2.73 15.47 -8.86
N GLU A 83 -1.67 16.25 -8.70
CA GLU A 83 -0.27 15.88 -8.95
C GLU A 83 0.20 14.72 -8.05
N HIS A 84 -0.47 14.51 -6.92
CA HIS A 84 -0.26 13.39 -6.01
C HIS A 84 -1.12 12.17 -6.37
N GLY A 85 -1.78 12.16 -7.54
CA GLY A 85 -2.59 11.03 -7.99
C GLY A 85 -3.82 10.77 -7.10
N VAL A 86 -4.37 11.82 -6.48
CA VAL A 86 -5.55 11.70 -5.61
C VAL A 86 -6.72 11.11 -6.38
N HIS A 87 -7.30 10.04 -5.84
CA HIS A 87 -8.55 9.47 -6.30
C HIS A 87 -9.50 9.30 -5.13
N ILE A 88 -10.73 9.78 -5.29
CA ILE A 88 -11.78 9.77 -4.26
C ILE A 88 -13.07 9.32 -4.93
N GLY A 89 -13.84 8.48 -4.25
CA GLY A 89 -15.16 8.08 -4.71
C GLY A 89 -15.83 7.11 -3.76
N TYR A 90 -17.13 7.29 -3.50
CA TYR A 90 -17.94 6.37 -2.68
C TYR A 90 -17.33 6.13 -1.28
N GLY A 91 -16.76 7.17 -0.66
CA GLY A 91 -16.08 7.08 0.62
C GLY A 91 -14.76 6.32 0.59
N PHE A 92 -14.20 6.03 -0.59
CA PHE A 92 -12.81 5.59 -0.74
C PHE A 92 -11.93 6.81 -1.05
N TYR A 93 -10.70 6.79 -0.55
CA TYR A 93 -9.67 7.74 -0.94
C TYR A 93 -8.34 7.01 -1.17
N SER A 94 -7.54 7.55 -2.08
CA SER A 94 -6.15 7.13 -2.27
C SER A 94 -5.31 8.31 -2.73
N VAL A 95 -4.05 8.33 -2.31
CA VAL A 95 -3.10 9.41 -2.60
C VAL A 95 -1.67 8.88 -2.58
N HIS A 96 -0.84 9.37 -3.50
CA HIS A 96 0.60 9.16 -3.48
C HIS A 96 1.29 10.31 -2.74
N THR A 97 1.94 10.01 -1.62
CA THR A 97 2.58 11.02 -0.74
C THR A 97 3.94 11.51 -1.24
N GLY A 98 4.37 11.05 -2.42
CA GLY A 98 5.72 11.25 -2.97
C GLY A 98 6.65 10.07 -2.69
N VAL A 99 6.40 9.30 -1.62
CA VAL A 99 7.23 8.15 -1.21
C VAL A 99 6.46 6.84 -1.08
N ALA A 100 5.16 6.90 -0.79
CA ALA A 100 4.28 5.75 -0.67
C ALA A 100 2.83 6.12 -1.02
N CYS A 101 2.03 5.11 -1.33
CA CYS A 101 0.59 5.25 -1.41
C CYS A 101 -0.05 5.15 -0.03
N VAL A 102 -1.04 5.99 0.22
CA VAL A 102 -1.99 5.85 1.33
C VAL A 102 -3.38 5.71 0.73
N SER A 103 -4.08 4.63 1.06
CA SER A 103 -5.46 4.41 0.64
C SER A 103 -6.33 3.96 1.80
N GLY A 104 -7.62 4.25 1.74
CA GLY A 104 -8.52 3.93 2.84
C GLY A 104 -9.97 4.28 2.58
N ARG A 105 -10.76 4.04 3.61
CA ARG A 105 -12.20 4.32 3.65
C ARG A 105 -12.45 5.47 4.61
N PHE A 106 -13.37 6.35 4.23
CA PHE A 106 -13.92 7.41 5.05
C PHE A 106 -15.44 7.43 4.89
N THR A 107 -16.11 6.85 5.87
CA THR A 107 -17.57 6.78 5.97
C THR A 107 -17.99 7.08 7.41
N ALA A 108 -19.29 7.12 7.67
CA ALA A 108 -19.79 7.28 9.04
C ALA A 108 -19.29 6.17 9.99
N GLU A 109 -19.13 4.96 9.46
CA GLU A 109 -18.78 3.76 10.20
C GLU A 109 -17.27 3.52 10.25
N GLU A 110 -16.55 3.91 9.19
CA GLU A 110 -15.17 3.49 8.95
C GLU A 110 -14.24 4.67 8.66
N LEU A 111 -13.08 4.68 9.30
CA LEU A 111 -11.94 5.52 8.93
C LEU A 111 -10.67 4.66 8.95
N THR A 112 -10.17 4.32 7.76
CA THR A 112 -8.94 3.53 7.57
C THR A 112 -7.92 4.32 6.75
N GLY A 113 -6.67 3.83 6.73
CA GLY A 113 -5.56 4.45 6.02
C GLY A 113 -4.36 3.50 5.99
N GLU A 114 -4.27 2.71 4.94
CA GLU A 114 -3.24 1.70 4.72
C GLU A 114 -2.11 2.23 3.85
N VAL A 115 -0.88 1.84 4.18
CA VAL A 115 0.33 2.25 3.47
C VAL A 115 0.80 1.12 2.58
N HIS A 116 0.97 1.41 1.30
CA HIS A 116 1.41 0.44 0.31
C HIS A 116 2.23 1.09 -0.80
N GLY A 117 2.88 0.27 -1.63
CA GLY A 117 3.56 0.76 -2.82
C GLY A 117 2.58 1.09 -3.95
N ALA A 118 3.05 1.83 -4.95
CA ALA A 118 2.30 2.01 -6.19
C ALA A 118 2.00 0.66 -6.86
N TYR A 119 0.83 0.54 -7.46
CA TYR A 119 0.50 -0.64 -8.25
C TYR A 119 1.33 -0.66 -9.54
N ALA A 120 1.82 -1.84 -9.92
CA ALA A 120 2.56 -2.02 -11.16
C ALA A 120 1.69 -1.68 -12.39
N GLU A 121 0.41 -2.05 -12.33
CA GLU A 121 -0.61 -1.67 -13.31
C GLU A 121 -1.79 -1.05 -12.55
N PRO A 122 -1.78 0.27 -12.29
CA PRO A 122 -2.88 0.92 -11.60
C PRO A 122 -4.15 0.94 -12.46
N GLN A 123 -5.32 1.10 -11.83
CA GLN A 123 -6.58 1.25 -12.54
C GLN A 123 -6.49 2.43 -13.55
N PRO A 124 -6.78 2.21 -14.85
CA PRO A 124 -6.70 3.27 -15.84
C PRO A 124 -7.54 4.50 -15.47
N GLY A 125 -6.97 5.69 -15.67
CA GLY A 125 -7.63 6.96 -15.33
C GLY A 125 -7.61 7.31 -13.84
N THR A 126 -6.94 6.51 -13.01
CA THR A 126 -6.69 6.79 -11.59
C THR A 126 -5.20 7.01 -11.33
N GLY A 127 -4.85 7.58 -10.19
CA GLY A 127 -3.46 7.70 -9.77
C GLY A 127 -2.80 6.34 -9.49
N PRO A 128 -1.51 6.31 -9.12
CA PRO A 128 -0.75 5.06 -8.99
C PRO A 128 -1.18 4.17 -7.80
N CYS A 129 -2.14 4.63 -7.00
CA CYS A 129 -2.52 4.04 -5.72
C CYS A 129 -3.83 3.27 -5.74
N VAL A 130 -4.47 3.11 -6.90
CA VAL A 130 -5.71 2.34 -7.04
C VAL A 130 -5.43 1.02 -7.73
N GLU A 131 -5.82 -0.07 -7.08
CA GLU A 131 -5.72 -1.42 -7.64
C GLU A 131 -6.57 -1.51 -8.92
N ASN A 132 -5.97 -2.01 -10.00
CA ASN A 132 -6.72 -2.35 -11.19
C ASN A 132 -7.59 -3.58 -10.91
N ARG A 133 -8.91 -3.46 -11.08
CA ARG A 133 -9.83 -4.57 -10.84
C ARG A 133 -9.98 -5.52 -12.03
N GLY A 134 -9.34 -5.21 -13.15
CA GLY A 134 -9.47 -5.94 -14.41
C GLY A 134 -10.82 -5.68 -15.10
N GLY A 135 -10.85 -5.90 -16.42
CA GLY A 135 -12.07 -6.00 -17.21
C GLY A 135 -12.21 -7.42 -17.73
N HIS A 136 -13.39 -8.02 -17.54
CA HIS A 136 -13.76 -9.31 -18.13
C HIS A 136 -13.85 -9.23 -19.65
#